data_AF-A0A6F9CNQ0-F1
#
_entry.id   AF-A0A6F9CNQ0-F1
#
_cell.length_a   1.000
_cell.length_b   1.000
_cell.length_c   1.000
_cell.angle_alpha   90.00
_cell.angle_beta   90.00
_cell.angle_gamma   90.00
#
_symmetry.space_group_name_H-M   'P 1'
#
loop_
_entity.id
_entity.type
_entity.pdbx_description
1 polymer ?
#
loop_
_entity_poly.entity_id
_entity_poly.type
_entity_poly.pdbx_seq_one_letter_code
_entity_poly.pdbx_strand_id
1 'polypeptide(L)'
;IFVVDSEEELDRLHTVLQSTETEKVPERVDCRWAYCGDGYRHEGMEECDGKDFAYQTCTSYLPGSFGHLRCTESCSIDSTGCKYFT
;
A
#
# COMPACT_ATOMS: atom_id res chain seq x y z
N ILE A 1 -5.58 3.94 -10.20
CA ILE A 1 -5.74 3.92 -8.73
C ILE A 1 -4.50 4.61 -8.20
N PHE A 2 -4.60 5.53 -7.23
CA PHE A 2 -3.47 6.28 -6.70
C PHE A 2 -3.32 5.85 -5.24
N VAL A 3 -2.13 5.41 -4.80
CA VAL A 3 -1.81 5.30 -3.37
C VAL A 3 -1.46 6.70 -2.92
N VAL A 4 -2.22 7.21 -1.96
CA VAL A 4 -1.90 8.47 -1.32
C VAL A 4 -0.89 8.20 -0.22
N ASP A 5 0.39 8.41 -0.51
CA ASP A 5 1.52 8.31 0.43
C ASP A 5 1.56 9.46 1.46
N SER A 6 0.59 10.38 1.45
CA SER A 6 0.59 11.61 2.25
C SER A 6 -0.81 12.24 2.35
N GLU A 7 -1.15 12.80 3.52
CA GLU A 7 -2.32 13.68 3.71
C GLU A 7 -2.28 14.93 2.78
N GLU A 8 -1.11 15.28 2.22
CA GLU A 8 -0.92 16.41 1.28
C GLU A 8 -1.34 16.07 -0.17
N GLU A 9 -1.35 14.79 -0.55
CA GLU A 9 -1.87 14.32 -1.86
C GLU A 9 -3.39 14.06 -1.81
N LEU A 10 -3.93 13.91 -0.60
CA LEU A 10 -5.36 13.85 -0.28
C LEU A 10 -6.13 15.10 -0.78
N ASP A 11 -5.52 16.28 -0.64
CA ASP A 11 -6.13 17.57 -1.02
C ASP A 11 -6.09 17.81 -2.55
N ARG A 12 -5.10 17.23 -3.22
CA ARG A 12 -4.93 17.33 -4.69
C ARG A 12 -5.88 16.40 -5.45
N LEU A 13 -6.21 15.25 -4.87
CA LEU A 13 -7.16 14.27 -5.44
C LEU A 13 -8.63 14.60 -5.13
N HIS A 14 -8.94 15.20 -3.98
CA HIS A 14 -10.28 15.77 -3.74
C HIS A 14 -10.61 16.92 -4.70
N THR A 15 -9.61 17.65 -5.19
CA THR A 15 -9.80 18.73 -6.18
C THR A 15 -10.27 18.23 -7.56
N VAL A 16 -10.03 16.96 -7.93
CA VAL A 16 -10.40 16.43 -9.26
C VAL A 16 -11.81 15.85 -9.33
N LEU A 17 -12.37 15.34 -8.23
CA LEU A 17 -13.67 14.65 -8.23
C LEU A 17 -14.87 15.49 -7.76
N GLN A 18 -14.68 16.74 -7.33
CA GLN A 18 -15.77 17.62 -6.91
C GLN A 18 -16.30 18.56 -8.00
N SER A 19 -15.92 18.40 -9.27
CA SER A 19 -16.09 19.46 -10.27
C SER A 19 -17.32 19.40 -11.19
N THR A 20 -18.19 18.39 -11.16
CA THR A 20 -19.42 18.47 -11.98
C THR A 20 -20.64 17.91 -11.27
N GLU A 21 -21.47 18.82 -10.75
CA GLU A 21 -22.85 18.58 -10.35
C GLU A 21 -23.68 18.03 -11.52
N THR A 22 -24.77 17.32 -11.20
CA THR A 22 -25.82 16.77 -12.09
C THR A 22 -25.50 15.44 -12.80
N GLU A 23 -25.87 14.31 -12.19
CA GLU A 23 -27.01 13.46 -12.60
C GLU A 23 -26.88 12.07 -11.93
N LYS A 24 -27.85 11.72 -11.07
CA LYS A 24 -28.18 10.37 -10.60
C LYS A 24 -27.00 9.42 -10.26
N VAL A 25 -26.49 9.52 -9.03
CA VAL A 25 -25.54 8.55 -8.45
C VAL A 25 -26.16 7.14 -8.50
N PRO A 26 -25.65 6.17 -9.30
CA PRO A 26 -26.07 4.79 -9.16
C PRO A 26 -25.60 4.33 -7.78
N GLU A 27 -26.45 3.57 -7.07
CA GLU A 27 -26.28 3.26 -5.64
C GLU A 27 -24.83 3.01 -5.24
N ARG A 28 -24.26 4.02 -4.59
CA ARG A 28 -23.06 4.01 -3.75
C ARG A 28 -21.99 3.01 -4.19
N VAL A 29 -21.30 3.30 -5.30
CA VAL A 29 -19.94 2.79 -5.45
C VAL A 29 -19.08 3.55 -4.44
N ASP A 30 -18.92 2.98 -3.25
CA ASP A 30 -18.06 3.51 -2.19
C ASP A 30 -16.61 3.29 -2.64
N CYS A 31 -16.10 4.21 -3.46
CA CYS A 31 -14.69 4.24 -3.83
C CYS A 31 -13.89 4.62 -2.59
N ARG A 32 -13.58 3.62 -1.76
CA ARG A 32 -12.65 3.77 -0.64
C ARG A 32 -11.25 3.98 -1.22
N TRP A 33 -10.56 5.02 -0.77
CA TRP A 33 -9.19 5.28 -1.18
C TRP A 33 -8.25 4.20 -0.67
N ALA A 34 -7.33 3.83 -1.56
CA ALA A 34 -6.17 3.00 -1.25
C ALA A 34 -5.12 3.87 -0.59
N TYR A 35 -4.71 3.53 0.64
CA TYR A 35 -3.64 4.21 1.35
C TYR A 35 -2.81 3.20 2.14
N CYS A 36 -1.55 3.52 2.35
CA CYS A 36 -0.63 2.68 3.10
C CYS A 36 -1.06 2.53 4.56
N GLY A 37 -1.26 1.29 5.02
CA GLY A 37 -1.72 1.01 6.38
C GLY A 37 -3.24 0.99 6.54
N ASP A 38 -3.98 0.85 5.44
CA ASP A 38 -5.44 0.62 5.46
C ASP A 38 -5.81 -0.83 5.78
N GLY A 39 -4.79 -1.69 5.89
CA GLY A 39 -4.90 -3.11 6.20
C GLY A 39 -5.15 -3.98 4.98
N TYR A 40 -5.09 -3.42 3.78
CA TYR A 40 -5.28 -4.12 2.52
C TYR A 40 -4.15 -3.80 1.55
N ARG A 41 -3.32 -4.81 1.25
CA ARG A 41 -2.22 -4.63 0.30
C ARG A 41 -2.74 -4.39 -1.12
N HIS A 42 -2.56 -3.18 -1.64
CA HIS A 42 -2.92 -2.77 -2.99
C HIS A 42 -1.85 -3.20 -4.00
N GLU A 43 -2.06 -4.36 -4.63
CA GLU A 43 -1.09 -4.96 -5.55
C GLU A 43 -0.63 -4.02 -6.66
N GLY A 44 0.69 -3.96 -6.87
CA GLY A 44 1.31 -3.14 -7.91
C GLY A 44 1.40 -1.65 -7.57
N MET A 45 0.86 -1.22 -6.42
CA MET A 45 1.08 0.12 -5.92
C MET A 45 1.86 0.16 -4.62
N GLU A 46 1.72 -0.86 -3.77
CA GLU A 46 2.56 -1.03 -2.60
C GLU A 46 3.11 -2.45 -2.48
N GLU A 47 4.23 -2.60 -1.77
CA GLU A 47 4.91 -3.89 -1.61
C GLU A 47 4.40 -4.65 -0.39
N CYS A 48 3.92 -3.94 0.63
CA CYS A 48 3.36 -4.49 1.85
C CYS A 48 2.34 -3.54 2.49
N ASP A 49 1.42 -4.06 3.29
CA ASP A 49 0.61 -3.26 4.23
C ASP A 49 0.71 -3.91 5.62
N GLY A 50 1.41 -3.24 6.53
CA GLY A 50 1.60 -3.69 7.91
C GLY A 50 2.32 -5.05 8.00
N LYS A 51 1.55 -6.14 8.04
CA LYS A 51 2.05 -7.53 8.07
C LYS A 51 1.70 -8.34 6.82
N ASP A 52 0.95 -7.78 5.88
CA ASP A 52 0.71 -8.39 4.59
C ASP A 52 1.90 -8.09 3.67
N PHE A 53 2.68 -9.12 3.37
CA PHE A 53 3.84 -9.07 2.49
C PHE A 53 3.61 -9.84 1.18
N ALA A 54 2.37 -10.09 0.77
CA ALA A 54 2.09 -10.93 -0.41
C ALA A 54 2.67 -12.37 -0.30
N TYR A 55 2.65 -12.94 0.91
CA TYR A 55 3.33 -14.20 1.25
C TYR A 55 4.86 -14.17 1.11
N GLN A 56 5.45 -13.00 0.90
CA GLN A 56 6.89 -12.86 0.88
C GLN A 56 7.46 -12.99 2.29
N THR A 57 8.62 -13.63 2.35
CA THR A 57 9.44 -13.81 3.53
C THR A 57 10.86 -13.41 3.18
N CYS A 58 11.75 -13.29 4.17
CA CYS A 58 13.17 -13.09 3.90
C CYS A 58 13.71 -14.14 2.91
N THR A 59 13.31 -15.40 3.03
CA THR A 59 13.77 -16.48 2.15
C THR A 59 13.29 -16.36 0.71
N SER A 60 12.06 -15.87 0.48
CA SER A 60 11.54 -15.69 -0.88
C SER A 60 12.01 -14.37 -1.51
N TYR A 61 12.15 -13.31 -0.72
CA TYR A 61 12.55 -11.98 -1.17
C TYR A 61 14.07 -11.91 -1.39
N LEU A 62 14.85 -12.52 -0.49
CA LEU A 62 16.31 -12.63 -0.55
C LEU A 62 16.70 -14.12 -0.41
N PRO A 63 16.91 -14.82 -1.54
CA PRO A 63 17.23 -16.26 -1.53
C PRO A 63 18.43 -16.59 -0.64
N GLY A 64 18.26 -17.59 0.24
CA GLY A 64 19.30 -18.00 1.19
C GLY A 64 19.38 -17.16 2.47
N SER A 65 18.44 -16.24 2.68
CA SER A 65 18.31 -15.49 3.92
C SER A 65 17.17 -16.01 4.81
N PHE A 66 17.23 -15.67 6.09
CA PHE A 66 16.23 -15.94 7.12
C PHE A 66 15.96 -14.67 7.95
N GLY A 67 14.93 -14.67 8.77
CA GLY A 67 14.55 -13.53 9.63
C GLY A 67 13.17 -12.99 9.29
N HIS A 68 12.97 -11.69 9.52
CA HIS A 68 11.67 -11.05 9.37
C HIS A 68 11.76 -9.83 8.46
N LEU A 69 10.82 -9.74 7.51
CA LEU A 69 10.57 -8.52 6.75
C LEU A 69 9.86 -7.50 7.64
N ARG A 70 10.15 -6.24 7.39
CA ARG A 70 9.43 -5.11 8.02
C ARG A 70 8.76 -4.31 6.92
N CYS A 71 7.56 -3.82 7.19
CA CYS A 71 6.91 -2.85 6.33
C CYS A 71 7.24 -1.45 6.84
N THR A 72 7.74 -0.58 5.95
CA THR A 72 8.00 0.83 6.30
C THR A 72 6.69 1.64 6.31
N GLU A 73 6.73 2.84 6.88
CA GLU A 73 5.61 3.81 6.82
C GLU A 73 5.26 4.23 5.38
N SER A 74 6.12 3.95 4.40
CA SER A 74 5.90 4.20 2.96
C SER A 74 5.54 2.91 2.20
N CYS A 75 5.01 1.90 2.90
CA CYS A 75 4.57 0.60 2.38
C CYS A 75 5.54 -0.11 1.41
N SER A 76 6.84 0.13 1.64
CA SER A 76 7.96 -0.57 1.01
C SER A 76 8.49 -1.67 1.94
N ILE A 77 9.04 -2.72 1.34
CA ILE A 77 9.64 -3.82 2.11
C ILE A 77 11.04 -3.43 2.59
N ASP A 78 11.21 -3.40 3.92
CA ASP A 78 12.51 -3.29 4.57
C ASP A 78 13.05 -4.69 4.91
N SER A 79 14.09 -5.10 4.17
CA SER A 79 14.78 -6.37 4.33
C SER A 79 15.99 -6.31 5.27
N THR A 80 16.23 -5.21 6.00
CA THR A 80 17.34 -5.12 6.96
C THR A 80 17.23 -6.13 8.11
N GLY A 81 16.02 -6.62 8.39
CA GLY A 81 15.77 -7.70 9.34
C GLY A 81 16.18 -9.10 8.84
N CYS A 82 16.55 -9.23 7.55
CA CYS A 82 17.01 -10.49 6.97
C CYS A 82 18.50 -10.72 7.24
N LYS A 83 18.87 -11.98 7.48
CA LYS A 83 20.22 -12.45 7.80
C LYS A 83 20.57 -13.64 6.91
N TYR A 84 21.85 -13.80 6.57
CA TYR A 84 22.35 -14.96 5.83
C TYR A 84 22.97 -15.98 6.77
N PHE A 85 22.99 -17.25 6.37
CA PHE A 85 23.80 -18.27 7.01
C PHE A 85 25.28 -17.94 6.75
N THR A 86 26.01 -17.53 7.79
CA THR A 86 27.46 -17.31 7.76
C THR A 86 28.22 -18.56 8.15
#